data_AF-A0A426TZB7-F1
#
_entry.id   AF-A0A426TZB7-F1
#
_cell.length_a   1.000
_cell.length_b   1.000
_cell.length_c   1.000
_cell.angle_alpha   90.00
_cell.angle_beta   90.00
_cell.angle_gamma   90.00
#
_symmetry.space_group_name_H-M   'P 1'
#
loop_
_entity.id
_entity.type
_entity.pdbx_description
1 polymer ?
#
loop_
_entity_poly.entity_id
_entity_poly.type
_entity_poly.pdbx_seq_one_letter_code
_entity_poly.pdbx_strand_id
1 'polypeptide(L)'
;MTDTQVAELCRLTVRAPARTVDLAVPADVPVADLLPAVLGYGGDDLEEAGLEHGGWVLQRLGGEPMDEERTLDSYGLRDGETLFLRPRTDALPEVHVDDLVAGIATTMRRHPYGWSPQVSRRLLLGIVVAVLGCGLLLTALPGGSALPRAVFASVAGLLLLAGAGAASRAVGDAGAGAVLGFMVAPYLALAGWLLPGGELSGRHAHEGLGARLLSASAAATGGAVLALAVVASFAALFLGLAVVSVFGAIAAALMLAADLPPAHVAGILAVVAMALGAFVPSLAFRMSGMRMPPLPTNAQQLQEGIDPHPASVVADRAVLADGWMTSLYAAVGVVAAGCVAVLAREGGLAEVITTAALSLLLVLHARGLGNVWQRLSLVVPGVAGPLLLVVVGVPDLAPGSRLGAAAALLAVTAALAIASWTVPGRRLVPYWGRAAELLHSALAVSLLPLALWVLGVYGALRSING
;
A
#
# COMPACT_ATOMS: atom_id res chain seq x y z
N MET A 1 7.06 44.14 15.18
CA MET A 1 7.55 43.06 14.31
C MET A 1 6.37 42.62 13.50
N THR A 2 6.23 43.18 12.30
CA THR A 2 5.08 42.97 11.42
C THR A 2 5.33 41.69 10.66
N ASP A 3 4.46 40.71 10.89
CA ASP A 3 4.49 39.41 10.22
C ASP A 3 4.02 39.63 8.78
N THR A 4 4.93 39.60 7.82
CA THR A 4 4.59 39.72 6.40
C THR A 4 3.91 38.41 5.99
N GLN A 5 2.58 38.36 6.03
CA GLN A 5 1.82 37.27 5.41
C GLN A 5 2.25 37.22 3.94
N VAL A 6 2.95 36.16 3.56
CA VAL A 6 3.27 35.88 2.16
C VAL A 6 1.94 35.58 1.47
N ALA A 7 1.50 36.47 0.59
CA ALA A 7 0.28 36.29 -0.20
C ALA A 7 0.36 34.92 -0.91
N GLU A 8 -0.69 34.12 -0.75
CA GLU A 8 -0.78 32.81 -1.41
C GLU A 8 -0.86 33.04 -2.92
N LEU A 9 0.13 32.54 -3.66
CA LEU A 9 0.22 32.72 -5.10
C LEU A 9 -0.57 31.63 -5.81
N CYS A 10 -1.34 32.02 -6.82
CA CYS A 10 -2.01 31.12 -7.75
C CYS A 10 -1.39 31.23 -9.14
N ARG A 11 -0.97 30.10 -9.72
CA ARG A 11 -0.50 30.00 -11.11
C ARG A 11 -1.69 29.80 -12.04
N LEU A 12 -1.98 30.78 -12.89
CA LEU A 12 -3.09 30.75 -13.83
C LEU A 12 -2.57 30.77 -15.27
N THR A 13 -3.23 30.03 -16.14
CA THR A 13 -3.04 30.15 -17.60
C THR A 13 -4.12 31.05 -18.15
N VAL A 14 -3.77 32.26 -18.59
CA VAL A 14 -4.71 33.19 -19.21
C VAL A 14 -4.61 33.09 -20.73
N ARG A 15 -5.73 32.75 -21.37
CA ARG A 15 -5.89 32.80 -22.83
C ARG A 15 -6.46 34.15 -23.25
N ALA A 16 -5.58 35.03 -23.71
CA ALA A 16 -5.94 36.26 -24.40
C ALA A 16 -6.18 35.98 -25.90
N PRO A 17 -6.79 36.92 -26.65
CA PRO A 17 -7.14 36.70 -28.07
C PRO A 17 -5.95 36.32 -28.95
N ALA A 18 -4.80 36.95 -28.72
CA ALA A 18 -3.60 36.77 -29.55
C ALA A 18 -2.55 35.84 -28.94
N ARG A 19 -2.52 35.67 -27.61
CA ARG A 19 -1.50 34.88 -26.90
C ARG A 19 -2.05 34.21 -25.65
N THR A 20 -1.39 33.13 -25.24
CA THR A 20 -1.63 32.45 -23.96
C THR A 20 -0.47 32.75 -23.03
N VAL A 21 -0.75 33.09 -21.78
CA VAL A 21 0.26 33.52 -20.80
C VAL A 21 0.04 32.77 -19.49
N ASP A 22 1.12 32.25 -18.91
CA ASP A 22 1.09 31.70 -17.56
C ASP A 22 1.56 32.76 -16.56
N LEU A 23 0.71 33.11 -15.60
CA LEU A 23 0.95 34.17 -14.61
C LEU A 23 0.84 33.60 -13.20
N ALA A 24 1.79 33.95 -12.35
CA ALA A 24 1.66 33.75 -10.90
C ALA A 24 1.14 35.04 -10.28
N VAL A 25 -0.08 35.01 -9.78
CA VAL A 25 -0.78 36.19 -9.22
C VAL A 25 -1.17 35.94 -7.76
N PRO A 26 -1.21 36.98 -6.91
CA PRO A 26 -1.74 36.86 -5.55
C PRO A 26 -3.22 36.43 -5.57
N ALA A 27 -3.57 35.38 -4.83
CA ALA A 27 -4.92 34.82 -4.81
C ALA A 27 -5.92 35.65 -3.99
N ASP A 28 -5.41 36.48 -3.08
CA ASP A 28 -6.15 37.33 -2.15
C ASP A 28 -6.49 38.72 -2.71
N VAL A 29 -6.03 39.03 -3.93
CA VAL A 29 -6.27 40.32 -4.59
C VAL A 29 -7.53 40.24 -5.48
N PRO A 30 -8.38 41.28 -5.51
CA PRO A 30 -9.54 41.34 -6.40
C PRO A 30 -9.19 41.22 -7.88
N VAL A 31 -10.08 40.62 -8.67
CA VAL A 31 -9.90 40.45 -10.11
C VAL A 31 -9.71 41.80 -10.82
N ALA A 32 -10.40 42.86 -10.38
CA ALA A 32 -10.23 44.22 -10.88
C ALA A 32 -8.77 44.70 -10.88
N ASP A 33 -8.05 44.43 -9.79
CA ASP A 33 -6.68 44.89 -9.58
C ASP A 33 -5.67 44.03 -10.36
N LEU A 34 -6.04 42.80 -10.69
CA LEU A 34 -5.22 41.89 -11.50
C LEU A 34 -5.38 42.14 -13.01
N LEU A 35 -6.55 42.61 -13.45
CA LEU A 35 -6.88 42.82 -14.86
C LEU A 35 -5.86 43.68 -15.63
N PRO A 36 -5.38 44.84 -15.12
CA PRO A 36 -4.37 45.63 -15.82
C PRO A 36 -3.06 44.87 -16.05
N ALA A 37 -2.59 44.12 -15.05
CA ALA A 37 -1.39 43.31 -15.19
C ALA A 37 -1.60 42.18 -16.23
N VAL A 38 -2.76 41.52 -16.18
CA VAL A 38 -3.15 40.48 -17.14
C VAL A 38 -3.25 41.04 -18.56
N LEU A 39 -3.79 42.25 -18.75
CA LEU A 39 -3.87 42.93 -20.04
C LEU A 39 -2.50 43.28 -20.60
N GLY A 40 -1.62 43.86 -19.76
CA GLY A 40 -0.25 44.18 -20.15
C GLY A 40 0.54 42.94 -20.62
N TYR A 41 0.31 41.79 -19.98
CA TYR A 41 0.89 40.53 -20.45
C TYR A 41 0.09 39.84 -21.56
N GLY A 42 -1.17 40.20 -21.82
CA GLY A 42 -2.10 39.50 -22.71
C GLY A 42 -2.06 39.91 -24.18
N GLY A 43 -1.57 41.10 -24.52
CA GLY A 43 -1.43 41.58 -25.90
C GLY A 43 -0.91 43.00 -25.94
N ASP A 44 -0.49 43.45 -27.13
CA ASP A 44 -0.22 44.87 -27.35
C ASP A 44 -1.57 45.55 -27.66
N ASP A 45 -1.78 46.77 -27.19
CA ASP A 45 -2.98 47.61 -27.39
C ASP A 45 -4.32 47.03 -26.87
N LEU A 46 -4.31 46.00 -26.01
CA LEU A 46 -5.55 45.45 -25.42
C LEU A 46 -6.30 46.46 -24.54
N GLU A 47 -5.58 47.34 -23.84
CA GLU A 47 -6.19 48.38 -23.01
C GLU A 47 -7.00 49.37 -23.86
N GLU A 48 -6.48 49.76 -25.01
CA GLU A 48 -7.12 50.71 -25.93
C GLU A 48 -8.28 50.05 -26.69
N ALA A 49 -8.08 48.81 -27.17
CA ALA A 49 -9.16 48.00 -27.77
C ALA A 49 -10.33 47.78 -26.80
N GLY A 50 -10.04 47.71 -25.49
CA GLY A 50 -11.01 47.60 -24.41
C GLY A 50 -12.12 48.66 -24.44
N LEU A 51 -11.81 49.86 -24.94
CA LEU A 51 -12.75 50.98 -24.98
C LEU A 51 -13.91 50.74 -25.95
N GLU A 52 -13.69 49.96 -27.02
CA GLU A 52 -14.70 49.70 -28.05
C GLU A 52 -15.79 48.71 -27.57
N HIS A 53 -15.48 47.88 -26.58
CA HIS A 53 -16.30 46.75 -26.16
C HIS A 53 -16.53 46.68 -24.63
N GLY A 54 -16.44 47.84 -23.97
CA GLY A 54 -16.81 47.98 -22.55
C GLY A 54 -15.86 47.28 -21.57
N GLY A 55 -14.61 47.07 -21.97
CA GLY A 55 -13.56 46.44 -21.16
C GLY A 55 -13.42 44.94 -21.39
N TRP A 56 -12.56 44.33 -20.56
CA TRP A 56 -12.24 42.91 -20.61
C TRP A 56 -12.76 42.21 -19.38
N VAL A 57 -13.17 40.97 -19.53
CA VAL A 57 -13.58 40.10 -18.43
C VAL A 57 -12.76 38.82 -18.44
N LEU A 58 -12.45 38.31 -17.25
CA LEU A 58 -11.89 36.99 -17.05
C LEU A 58 -13.01 35.99 -16.83
N GLN A 59 -12.94 34.84 -17.49
CA GLN A 59 -14.02 33.87 -17.45
C GLN A 59 -13.46 32.44 -17.53
N ARG A 60 -14.04 31.51 -16.75
CA ARG A 60 -13.80 30.07 -16.93
C ARG A 60 -14.60 29.56 -18.11
N LEU A 61 -14.10 28.55 -18.82
CA LEU A 61 -14.83 27.95 -19.93
C LEU A 61 -16.20 27.42 -19.46
N GLY A 62 -17.27 28.07 -19.92
CA GLY A 62 -18.65 27.69 -19.63
C GLY A 62 -19.20 28.12 -18.27
N GLY A 63 -18.45 28.89 -17.48
CA GLY A 63 -18.97 29.59 -16.29
C GLY A 63 -19.30 31.05 -16.60
N GLU A 64 -19.91 31.78 -15.67
CA GLU A 64 -20.13 33.23 -15.83
C GLU A 64 -18.82 34.03 -15.82
N PRO A 65 -18.81 35.26 -16.39
CA PRO A 65 -17.72 36.21 -16.19
C PRO A 65 -17.43 36.42 -14.71
N MET A 66 -16.15 36.46 -14.35
CA MET A 66 -15.74 36.70 -12.97
C MET A 66 -16.10 38.11 -12.56
N ASP A 67 -16.62 38.23 -11.34
CA ASP A 67 -16.91 39.49 -10.67
C ASP A 67 -15.60 40.17 -10.29
N GLU A 68 -15.47 41.42 -10.67
CA GLU A 68 -14.25 42.22 -10.53
C GLU A 68 -13.94 42.54 -9.06
N GLU A 69 -14.97 42.57 -8.20
CA GLU A 69 -14.83 42.85 -6.76
C GLU A 69 -14.37 41.62 -5.95
N ARG A 70 -14.40 40.43 -6.54
CA ARG A 70 -14.07 39.17 -5.88
C ARG A 70 -12.62 38.78 -6.09
N THR A 71 -12.06 38.07 -5.11
CA THR A 71 -10.69 37.54 -5.17
C THR A 71 -10.65 36.17 -5.85
N LEU A 72 -9.48 35.76 -6.35
CA LEU A 72 -9.30 34.45 -6.99
C LEU A 72 -9.55 33.28 -6.03
N ASP A 73 -9.17 33.45 -4.76
CA ASP A 73 -9.42 32.47 -3.69
C ASP A 73 -10.91 32.28 -3.43
N SER A 74 -11.71 33.35 -3.51
CA SER A 74 -13.17 33.27 -3.38
C SER A 74 -13.82 32.44 -4.51
N TYR A 75 -13.16 32.30 -5.66
CA TYR A 75 -13.57 31.44 -6.78
C TYR A 75 -13.01 30.02 -6.69
N GLY A 76 -12.20 29.74 -5.67
CA GLY A 76 -11.51 28.46 -5.47
C GLY A 76 -10.62 28.10 -6.65
N LEU A 77 -9.99 29.08 -7.29
CA LEU A 77 -9.06 28.86 -8.39
C LEU A 77 -7.83 28.10 -7.90
N ARG A 78 -7.45 27.05 -8.62
CA ARG A 78 -6.27 26.25 -8.32
C ARG A 78 -5.15 26.48 -9.34
N ASP A 79 -3.93 26.21 -8.92
CA ASP A 79 -2.76 26.23 -9.79
C ASP A 79 -2.98 25.40 -11.07
N GLY A 80 -2.69 26.01 -12.21
CA GLY A 80 -2.81 25.44 -13.55
C GLY A 80 -4.19 25.60 -14.19
N GLU A 81 -5.14 26.27 -13.54
CA GLU A 81 -6.44 26.54 -14.16
C GLU A 81 -6.33 27.54 -15.31
N THR A 82 -7.11 27.29 -16.37
CA THR A 82 -7.16 28.15 -17.55
C THR A 82 -8.33 29.12 -17.49
N LEU A 83 -8.04 30.41 -17.59
CA LEU A 83 -9.02 31.49 -17.73
C LEU A 83 -8.97 32.07 -19.14
N PHE A 84 -10.11 32.54 -19.63
CA PHE A 84 -10.24 33.20 -20.93
C PHE A 84 -10.44 34.69 -20.69
N LEU A 85 -9.58 35.50 -21.31
CA LEU A 85 -9.72 36.95 -21.33
C LEU A 85 -10.54 37.32 -22.56
N ARG A 86 -11.73 37.87 -22.35
CA ARG A 86 -12.74 38.11 -23.40
C ARG A 86 -13.24 39.55 -23.36
N PRO A 87 -13.61 40.14 -24.50
CA PRO A 87 -14.35 41.40 -24.52
C PRO A 87 -15.63 41.28 -23.68
N ARG A 88 -15.98 42.30 -22.90
CA ARG A 88 -17.16 42.26 -22.03
C ARG A 88 -18.47 42.06 -22.82
N THR A 89 -18.57 42.63 -24.02
CA THR A 89 -19.71 42.41 -24.93
C THR A 89 -19.79 41.00 -25.49
N ASP A 90 -18.66 40.27 -25.53
CA ASP A 90 -18.53 38.92 -26.08
C ASP A 90 -18.25 37.87 -24.98
N ALA A 91 -18.69 38.17 -23.76
CA ALA A 91 -18.71 37.23 -22.65
C ALA A 91 -19.48 35.97 -23.06
N LEU A 92 -18.93 34.79 -22.75
CA LEU A 92 -19.64 33.55 -23.03
C LEU A 92 -20.85 33.45 -22.09
N PRO A 93 -22.03 33.03 -22.57
CA PRO A 93 -23.12 32.71 -21.68
C PRO A 93 -22.73 31.51 -20.80
N GLU A 94 -23.26 31.45 -19.57
CA GLU A 94 -23.13 30.27 -18.73
C GLU A 94 -23.67 29.04 -19.48
N VAL A 95 -23.02 27.88 -19.28
CA VAL A 95 -23.52 26.63 -19.85
C VAL A 95 -24.85 26.28 -19.21
N HIS A 96 -25.91 26.51 -19.97
CA HIS A 96 -27.25 26.04 -19.62
C HIS A 96 -27.40 24.60 -20.08
N VAL A 97 -27.90 23.75 -19.18
CA VAL A 97 -28.21 22.37 -19.52
C VAL A 97 -29.69 22.28 -19.88
N ASP A 98 -29.97 21.96 -21.13
CA ASP A 98 -31.33 21.82 -21.67
C ASP A 98 -32.09 20.63 -21.06
N ASP A 99 -31.36 19.55 -20.75
CA ASP A 99 -31.89 18.36 -20.08
C ASP A 99 -31.29 18.21 -18.68
N LEU A 100 -32.07 18.59 -17.67
CA LEU A 100 -31.71 18.42 -16.25
C LEU A 100 -31.35 16.97 -15.91
N VAL A 101 -32.01 15.99 -16.53
CA VAL A 101 -31.73 14.56 -16.30
C VAL A 101 -30.36 14.20 -16.86
N ALA A 102 -30.04 14.64 -18.07
CA ALA A 102 -28.71 14.44 -18.65
C ALA A 102 -27.62 15.21 -17.89
N GLY A 103 -27.91 16.43 -17.42
CA GLY A 103 -27.01 17.25 -16.59
C GLY A 103 -26.68 16.59 -15.26
N ILE A 104 -27.69 16.09 -14.56
CA ILE A 104 -27.50 15.33 -13.31
C ILE A 104 -26.73 14.04 -13.61
N ALA A 105 -27.08 13.31 -14.67
CA ALA A 105 -26.40 12.05 -15.00
C ALA A 105 -24.92 12.25 -15.39
N THR A 106 -24.59 13.30 -16.12
CA THR A 106 -23.20 13.64 -16.47
C THR A 106 -22.41 14.11 -15.26
N THR A 107 -23.01 14.92 -14.40
CA THR A 107 -22.40 15.36 -13.13
C THR A 107 -22.17 14.19 -12.18
N MET A 108 -23.15 13.29 -12.02
CA MET A 108 -23.03 12.08 -11.20
C MET A 108 -21.99 11.09 -11.74
N ARG A 109 -21.84 10.96 -13.07
CA ARG A 109 -20.78 10.14 -13.67
C ARG A 109 -19.37 10.71 -13.46
N ARG A 110 -19.25 12.04 -13.30
CA ARG A 110 -17.97 12.70 -12.98
C ARG A 110 -17.63 12.64 -11.49
N HIS A 111 -18.54 12.17 -10.65
CA HIS A 111 -18.29 12.05 -9.22
C HIS A 111 -17.20 10.99 -8.95
N PRO A 112 -16.20 11.26 -8.08
CA PRO A 112 -15.08 10.34 -7.81
C PRO A 112 -15.48 8.96 -7.24
N TYR A 113 -16.74 8.78 -6.84
CA TYR A 113 -17.29 7.52 -6.30
C TYR A 113 -18.35 6.90 -7.23
N GLY A 114 -18.39 7.33 -8.50
CA GLY A 114 -19.33 6.81 -9.49
C GLY A 114 -19.07 5.33 -9.82
N TRP A 115 -20.14 4.58 -10.06
CA TRP A 115 -20.05 3.21 -10.52
C TRP A 115 -19.59 3.16 -11.98
N SER A 116 -18.46 2.50 -12.24
CA SER A 116 -17.90 2.35 -13.58
C SER A 116 -17.73 0.88 -13.97
N PRO A 117 -17.60 0.56 -15.27
CA PRO A 117 -17.25 -0.78 -15.71
C PRO A 117 -15.95 -1.29 -15.08
N GLN A 118 -14.97 -0.42 -14.86
CA GLN A 118 -13.71 -0.76 -14.20
C GLN A 118 -13.93 -1.15 -12.72
N VAL A 119 -14.76 -0.40 -11.99
CA VAL A 119 -15.12 -0.74 -10.60
C VAL A 119 -15.89 -2.05 -10.54
N SER A 120 -16.87 -2.24 -11.42
CA SER A 120 -17.63 -3.50 -11.55
C SER A 120 -16.70 -4.70 -11.76
N ARG A 121 -15.74 -4.54 -12.69
CA ARG A 121 -14.75 -5.58 -13.00
C ARG A 121 -13.85 -5.89 -11.80
N ARG A 122 -13.34 -4.87 -11.10
CA ARG A 122 -12.53 -5.07 -9.89
C ARG A 122 -13.32 -5.77 -8.78
N LEU A 123 -14.60 -5.40 -8.61
CA LEU A 123 -15.48 -6.05 -7.65
C LEU A 123 -15.68 -7.53 -7.99
N LEU A 124 -16.01 -7.86 -9.24
CA LEU A 124 -16.20 -9.24 -9.68
C LEU A 124 -14.93 -10.08 -9.49
N LEU A 125 -13.76 -9.54 -9.83
CA LEU A 125 -12.48 -10.21 -9.56
C LEU A 125 -12.23 -10.40 -8.06
N GLY A 126 -12.59 -9.42 -7.23
CA GLY A 126 -12.56 -9.55 -5.77
C GLY A 126 -13.49 -10.65 -5.25
N ILE A 127 -14.70 -10.76 -5.82
CA ILE A 127 -15.65 -11.84 -5.50
C ILE A 127 -15.08 -13.21 -5.90
N VAL A 128 -14.42 -13.32 -7.06
CA VAL A 128 -13.72 -14.56 -7.47
C VAL A 128 -12.69 -14.97 -6.42
N VAL A 129 -11.84 -14.04 -5.97
CA VAL A 129 -10.86 -14.32 -4.89
C VAL A 129 -11.56 -14.74 -3.60
N ALA A 130 -12.64 -14.07 -3.21
CA ALA A 130 -13.39 -14.39 -1.99
C ALA A 130 -14.02 -15.78 -2.04
N VAL A 131 -14.63 -16.15 -3.17
CA VAL A 131 -15.25 -17.48 -3.38
C VAL A 131 -14.18 -18.58 -3.39
N LEU A 132 -13.08 -18.38 -4.11
CA LEU A 132 -11.95 -19.32 -4.12
C LEU A 132 -11.30 -19.43 -2.74
N GLY A 133 -11.16 -18.31 -2.02
CA GLY A 133 -10.67 -18.30 -0.65
C GLY A 133 -11.58 -19.07 0.31
N CYS A 134 -12.90 -18.95 0.15
CA CYS A 134 -13.88 -19.73 0.90
C CYS A 134 -13.73 -21.24 0.60
N GLY A 135 -13.64 -21.63 -0.67
CA GLY A 135 -13.39 -23.01 -1.08
C GLY A 135 -12.07 -23.58 -0.53
N LEU A 136 -11.01 -22.77 -0.54
CA LEU A 136 -9.72 -23.11 0.07
C LEU A 136 -9.85 -23.31 1.59
N LEU A 137 -10.56 -22.43 2.30
CA LEU A 137 -10.77 -22.55 3.73
C LEU A 137 -11.56 -23.83 4.07
N LEU A 138 -12.66 -24.10 3.35
CA LEU A 138 -13.47 -25.31 3.53
C LEU A 138 -12.65 -26.58 3.34
N THR A 139 -11.74 -26.58 2.36
CA THR A 139 -10.84 -27.71 2.10
C THR A 139 -9.66 -27.79 3.06
N ALA A 140 -9.32 -26.70 3.76
CA ALA A 140 -8.29 -26.66 4.79
C ALA A 140 -8.81 -27.12 6.17
N LEU A 141 -10.11 -26.98 6.45
CA LEU A 141 -10.71 -27.39 7.73
C LEU A 141 -10.38 -28.86 8.08
N PRO A 142 -10.05 -29.16 9.35
CA PRO A 142 -9.77 -30.53 9.77
C PRO A 142 -11.03 -31.39 9.69
N GLY A 143 -10.88 -32.63 9.21
CA GLY A 143 -11.99 -33.57 9.02
C GLY A 143 -11.77 -34.46 7.80
N GLY A 144 -12.29 -35.68 7.88
CA GLY A 144 -12.21 -36.69 6.81
C GLY A 144 -10.78 -37.16 6.50
N SER A 145 -10.64 -37.90 5.40
CA SER A 145 -9.34 -38.33 4.89
C SER A 145 -8.60 -37.18 4.17
N ALA A 146 -7.28 -37.11 4.34
CA ALA A 146 -6.46 -36.06 3.74
C ALA A 146 -6.33 -36.21 2.21
N LEU A 147 -6.35 -37.45 1.70
CA LEU A 147 -6.10 -37.74 0.28
C LEU A 147 -7.14 -37.10 -0.67
N PRO A 148 -8.47 -37.24 -0.48
CA PRO A 148 -9.44 -36.58 -1.36
C PRO A 148 -9.33 -35.06 -1.34
N ARG A 149 -9.02 -34.48 -0.18
CA ARG A 149 -8.81 -33.02 -0.03
C ARG A 149 -7.55 -32.57 -0.78
N ALA A 150 -6.46 -33.32 -0.68
CA ALA A 150 -5.23 -33.05 -1.42
C ALA A 150 -5.44 -33.17 -2.95
N VAL A 151 -6.15 -34.21 -3.39
CA VAL A 151 -6.52 -34.40 -4.81
C VAL A 151 -7.39 -33.24 -5.29
N PHE A 152 -8.43 -32.87 -4.55
CA PHE A 152 -9.27 -31.72 -4.90
C PHE A 152 -8.46 -30.43 -5.00
N ALA A 153 -7.62 -30.14 -4.01
CA ALA A 153 -6.80 -28.93 -4.00
C ALA A 153 -5.81 -28.91 -5.19
N SER A 154 -5.25 -30.06 -5.55
CA SER A 154 -4.34 -30.22 -6.69
C SER A 154 -5.07 -29.97 -8.01
N VAL A 155 -6.21 -30.63 -8.21
CA VAL A 155 -7.03 -30.50 -9.43
C VAL A 155 -7.55 -29.06 -9.56
N ALA A 156 -8.05 -28.46 -8.47
CA ALA A 156 -8.47 -27.07 -8.46
C ALA A 156 -7.31 -26.12 -8.81
N GLY A 157 -6.11 -26.32 -8.24
CA GLY A 157 -4.92 -25.55 -8.59
C GLY A 157 -4.54 -25.65 -10.07
N LEU A 158 -4.61 -26.85 -10.65
CA LEU A 158 -4.35 -27.06 -12.09
C LEU A 158 -5.42 -26.42 -12.99
N LEU A 159 -6.70 -26.50 -12.60
CA LEU A 159 -7.79 -25.84 -13.31
C LEU A 159 -7.68 -24.32 -13.23
N LEU A 160 -7.29 -23.76 -12.08
CA LEU A 160 -7.00 -22.34 -11.93
C LEU A 160 -5.83 -21.89 -12.80
N LEU A 161 -4.78 -22.72 -12.90
CA LEU A 161 -3.63 -22.44 -13.77
C LEU A 161 -4.05 -22.46 -15.26
N ALA A 162 -4.83 -23.45 -15.68
CA ALA A 162 -5.37 -23.51 -17.03
C ALA A 162 -6.30 -22.31 -17.33
N GLY A 163 -7.16 -21.95 -16.38
CA GLY A 163 -8.03 -20.78 -16.46
C GLY A 163 -7.25 -19.47 -16.52
N ALA A 164 -6.16 -19.33 -15.75
CA ALA A 164 -5.27 -18.18 -15.79
C ALA A 164 -4.63 -18.02 -17.17
N GLY A 165 -4.20 -19.12 -17.78
CA GLY A 165 -3.66 -19.15 -19.15
C GLY A 165 -4.69 -18.83 -20.21
N ALA A 166 -5.86 -19.43 -20.14
CA ALA A 166 -6.95 -19.14 -21.06
C ALA A 166 -7.37 -17.66 -20.97
N ALA A 167 -7.56 -17.13 -19.77
CA ALA A 167 -7.90 -15.73 -19.55
C ALA A 167 -6.82 -14.79 -20.10
N SER A 168 -5.55 -15.05 -19.79
CA SER A 168 -4.46 -14.16 -20.21
C SER A 168 -4.10 -14.27 -21.70
N ARG A 169 -4.16 -15.46 -22.29
CA ARG A 169 -3.65 -15.72 -23.65
C ARG A 169 -4.75 -15.86 -24.70
N ALA A 170 -5.86 -16.51 -24.37
CA ALA A 170 -6.96 -16.72 -25.33
C ALA A 170 -7.96 -15.56 -25.31
N VAL A 171 -8.28 -15.03 -24.13
CA VAL A 171 -9.19 -13.88 -23.97
C VAL A 171 -8.42 -12.55 -24.04
N GLY A 172 -7.11 -12.55 -23.78
CA GLY A 172 -6.29 -11.33 -23.74
C GLY A 172 -6.50 -10.50 -22.47
N ASP A 173 -7.14 -11.07 -21.44
CA ASP A 173 -7.34 -10.42 -20.15
C ASP A 173 -6.28 -10.87 -19.13
N ALA A 174 -5.15 -10.16 -19.16
CA ALA A 174 -4.04 -10.35 -18.23
C ALA A 174 -4.44 -10.14 -16.75
N GLY A 175 -5.41 -9.25 -16.47
CA GLY A 175 -5.83 -8.97 -15.09
C GLY A 175 -6.65 -10.10 -14.49
N ALA A 176 -7.56 -10.68 -15.27
CA ALA A 176 -8.29 -11.87 -14.85
C ALA A 176 -7.35 -13.08 -14.74
N GLY A 177 -6.40 -13.21 -15.69
CA GLY A 177 -5.34 -14.21 -15.64
C GLY A 177 -4.51 -14.12 -14.35
N ALA A 178 -4.10 -12.92 -13.94
CA ALA A 178 -3.34 -12.70 -12.71
C ALA A 178 -4.12 -13.08 -11.45
N VAL A 179 -5.42 -12.79 -11.39
CA VAL A 179 -6.28 -13.13 -10.24
C VAL A 179 -6.43 -14.64 -10.08
N LEU A 180 -6.72 -15.36 -11.17
CA LEU A 180 -6.78 -16.82 -11.15
C LEU A 180 -5.41 -17.42 -10.83
N GLY A 181 -4.35 -16.88 -11.45
CA GLY A 181 -2.96 -17.30 -11.22
C GLY A 181 -2.52 -17.11 -9.77
N PHE A 182 -2.92 -16.02 -9.12
CA PHE A 182 -2.62 -15.76 -7.71
C PHE A 182 -3.17 -16.85 -6.80
N MET A 183 -4.35 -17.39 -7.10
CA MET A 183 -4.98 -18.46 -6.33
C MET A 183 -4.39 -19.85 -6.60
N VAL A 184 -3.55 -20.04 -7.63
CA VAL A 184 -2.86 -21.32 -7.89
C VAL A 184 -1.94 -21.68 -6.73
N ALA A 185 -1.11 -20.74 -6.26
CA ALA A 185 -0.13 -21.03 -5.21
C ALA A 185 -0.78 -21.47 -3.88
N PRO A 186 -1.80 -20.79 -3.33
CA PRO A 186 -2.50 -21.25 -2.12
C PRO A 186 -3.15 -22.64 -2.26
N TYR A 187 -3.77 -22.95 -3.40
CA TYR A 187 -4.39 -24.26 -3.62
C TYR A 187 -3.33 -25.38 -3.71
N LEU A 188 -2.23 -25.15 -4.44
CA LEU A 188 -1.14 -26.12 -4.49
C LEU A 188 -0.38 -26.22 -3.16
N ALA A 189 -0.26 -25.12 -2.41
CA ALA A 189 0.28 -25.14 -1.06
C ALA A 189 -0.55 -26.04 -0.14
N LEU A 190 -1.89 -25.93 -0.20
CA LEU A 190 -2.78 -26.78 0.58
C LEU A 190 -2.66 -28.26 0.17
N ALA A 191 -2.55 -28.55 -1.12
CA ALA A 191 -2.27 -29.91 -1.58
C ALA A 191 -0.95 -30.43 -1.02
N GLY A 192 0.12 -29.64 -1.13
CA GLY A 192 1.43 -29.95 -0.57
C GLY A 192 1.39 -30.17 0.94
N TRP A 193 0.65 -29.35 1.68
CA TRP A 193 0.47 -29.46 3.13
C TRP A 193 -0.19 -30.78 3.56
N LEU A 194 -1.12 -31.30 2.75
CA LEU A 194 -1.90 -32.48 3.08
C LEU A 194 -1.21 -33.81 2.74
N LEU A 195 -0.16 -33.81 1.91
CA LEU A 195 0.47 -35.02 1.37
C LEU A 195 1.44 -35.75 2.33
N PRO A 196 2.38 -35.09 3.03
CA PRO A 196 3.38 -35.80 3.85
C PRO A 196 2.82 -36.57 5.05
N GLY A 197 1.57 -36.32 5.44
CA GLY A 197 1.00 -36.92 6.65
C GLY A 197 1.71 -36.44 7.92
N GLY A 198 1.87 -37.33 8.90
CA GLY A 198 2.55 -37.05 10.17
C GLY A 198 1.64 -36.50 11.27
N GLU A 199 1.91 -36.89 12.51
CA GLU A 199 1.18 -36.38 13.68
C GLU A 199 1.60 -34.93 13.97
N LEU A 200 0.62 -34.05 14.14
CA LEU A 200 0.83 -32.65 14.53
C LEU A 200 0.84 -32.47 16.05
N SER A 201 0.88 -33.57 16.78
CA SER A 201 0.84 -33.64 18.24
C SER A 201 1.87 -34.66 18.71
N GLY A 202 2.46 -34.44 19.89
CA GLY A 202 3.46 -35.33 20.47
C GLY A 202 4.90 -34.91 20.18
N ARG A 203 5.85 -35.82 20.46
CA ARG A 203 7.29 -35.52 20.53
C ARG A 203 7.92 -35.08 19.21
N HIS A 204 7.37 -35.52 18.08
CA HIS A 204 7.85 -35.21 16.72
C HIS A 204 6.92 -34.25 15.97
N ALA A 205 6.08 -33.49 16.68
CA ALA A 205 5.11 -32.59 16.07
C ALA A 205 5.76 -31.52 15.18
N HIS A 206 6.97 -31.07 15.55
CA HIS A 206 7.71 -30.03 14.81
C HIS A 206 8.30 -30.56 13.50
N GLU A 207 8.79 -31.81 13.48
CA GLU A 207 9.24 -32.48 12.26
C GLU A 207 8.07 -32.67 11.28
N GLY A 208 6.92 -33.11 11.77
CA GLY A 208 5.69 -33.25 10.96
C GLY A 208 5.22 -31.92 10.40
N LEU A 209 5.25 -30.85 11.20
CA LEU A 209 4.92 -29.50 10.76
C LEU A 209 5.93 -28.98 9.72
N GLY A 210 7.22 -29.18 9.95
CA GLY A 210 8.29 -28.83 9.02
C GLY A 210 8.15 -29.53 7.67
N ALA A 211 7.91 -30.85 7.66
CA ALA A 211 7.70 -31.61 6.42
C ALA A 211 6.52 -31.09 5.60
N ARG A 212 5.38 -30.78 6.26
CA ARG A 212 4.20 -30.20 5.61
C ARG A 212 4.43 -28.76 5.12
N LEU A 213 5.15 -27.94 5.88
CA LEU A 213 5.54 -26.60 5.44
C LEU A 213 6.46 -26.67 4.22
N LEU A 214 7.41 -27.60 4.19
CA LEU A 214 8.35 -27.73 3.07
C LEU A 214 7.62 -28.11 1.79
N SER A 215 6.77 -29.14 1.83
CA SER A 215 5.99 -29.58 0.68
C SER A 215 4.99 -28.51 0.22
N ALA A 216 4.31 -27.83 1.15
CA ALA A 216 3.43 -26.71 0.84
C ALA A 216 4.20 -25.57 0.16
N SER A 217 5.36 -25.19 0.68
CA SER A 217 6.21 -24.12 0.14
C SER A 217 6.77 -24.46 -1.23
N ALA A 218 7.20 -25.71 -1.45
CA ALA A 218 7.66 -26.17 -2.75
C ALA A 218 6.53 -26.14 -3.80
N ALA A 219 5.34 -26.65 -3.44
CA ALA A 219 4.17 -26.63 -4.31
C ALA A 219 3.67 -25.21 -4.61
N ALA A 220 3.66 -24.33 -3.61
CA ALA A 220 3.31 -22.91 -3.77
C ALA A 220 4.27 -22.18 -4.70
N THR A 221 5.58 -22.40 -4.53
CA THR A 221 6.62 -21.81 -5.39
C THR A 221 6.47 -22.30 -6.82
N GLY A 222 6.31 -23.61 -7.03
CA GLY A 222 6.06 -24.18 -8.36
C GLY A 222 4.80 -23.59 -8.99
N GLY A 223 3.71 -23.46 -8.23
CA GLY A 223 2.47 -22.82 -8.67
C GLY A 223 2.66 -21.37 -9.08
N ALA A 224 3.38 -20.57 -8.28
CA ALA A 224 3.64 -19.16 -8.58
C ALA A 224 4.50 -19.00 -9.84
N VAL A 225 5.53 -19.84 -10.03
CA VAL A 225 6.39 -19.83 -11.23
C VAL A 225 5.60 -20.22 -12.47
N LEU A 226 4.79 -21.28 -12.40
CA LEU A 226 3.95 -21.72 -13.51
C LEU A 226 2.89 -20.67 -13.85
N ALA A 227 2.25 -20.07 -12.85
CA ALA A 227 1.27 -19.02 -13.06
C ALA A 227 1.91 -17.78 -13.72
N LEU A 228 3.10 -17.37 -13.28
CA LEU A 228 3.87 -16.31 -13.95
C LEU A 228 4.18 -16.65 -15.41
N ALA A 229 4.63 -17.88 -15.70
CA ALA A 229 4.97 -18.30 -17.06
C ALA A 229 3.75 -18.27 -18.00
N VAL A 230 2.60 -18.71 -17.48
CA VAL A 230 1.36 -18.81 -18.25
C VAL A 230 0.72 -17.43 -18.46
N VAL A 231 0.68 -16.58 -17.43
CA VAL A 231 0.10 -15.22 -17.46
C VAL A 231 1.03 -14.19 -18.12
N ALA A 232 2.35 -14.39 -18.03
CA ALA A 232 3.41 -13.54 -18.61
C ALA A 232 3.27 -12.03 -18.33
N SER A 233 2.60 -11.68 -17.25
CA SER A 233 2.38 -10.31 -16.77
C SER A 233 2.25 -10.32 -15.25
N PHE A 234 2.24 -9.16 -14.61
CA PHE A 234 2.18 -9.02 -13.14
C PHE A 234 3.30 -9.76 -12.39
N ALA A 235 4.53 -9.73 -12.91
CA ALA A 235 5.68 -10.41 -12.30
C ALA A 235 5.90 -10.10 -10.81
N ALA A 236 5.64 -8.85 -10.40
CA ALA A 236 5.68 -8.46 -8.99
C ALA A 236 4.76 -9.32 -8.12
N LEU A 237 3.50 -9.55 -8.54
CA LEU A 237 2.52 -10.33 -7.78
C LEU A 237 3.01 -11.76 -7.49
N PHE A 238 3.48 -12.44 -8.53
CA PHE A 238 3.95 -13.82 -8.42
C PHE A 238 5.28 -13.93 -7.67
N LEU A 239 6.17 -12.93 -7.79
CA LEU A 239 7.37 -12.86 -6.96
C LEU A 239 7.03 -12.76 -5.48
N GLY A 240 6.01 -11.97 -5.11
CA GLY A 240 5.57 -11.87 -3.71
C GLY A 240 5.15 -13.23 -3.14
N LEU A 241 4.37 -14.01 -3.89
CA LEU A 241 4.00 -15.38 -3.52
C LEU A 241 5.22 -16.30 -3.38
N ALA A 242 6.19 -16.19 -4.30
CA ALA A 242 7.43 -16.94 -4.23
C ALA A 242 8.25 -16.56 -2.99
N VAL A 243 8.35 -15.28 -2.64
CA VAL A 243 9.04 -14.81 -1.43
C VAL A 243 8.39 -15.40 -0.18
N VAL A 244 7.07 -15.34 -0.04
CA VAL A 244 6.35 -15.97 1.10
C VAL A 244 6.67 -17.47 1.18
N SER A 245 6.68 -18.15 0.04
CA SER A 245 6.99 -19.59 -0.04
C SER A 245 8.44 -19.88 0.35
N VAL A 246 9.40 -19.02 -0.01
CA VAL A 246 10.80 -19.14 0.43
C VAL A 246 10.91 -19.00 1.95
N PHE A 247 10.20 -18.06 2.57
CA PHE A 247 10.15 -17.97 4.04
C PHE A 247 9.56 -19.24 4.67
N GLY A 248 8.51 -19.81 4.08
CA GLY A 248 7.95 -21.09 4.52
C GLY A 248 8.94 -22.26 4.39
N ALA A 249 9.73 -22.29 3.31
CA ALA A 249 10.77 -23.30 3.11
C ALA A 249 11.94 -23.14 4.11
N ILE A 250 12.34 -21.90 4.41
CA ILE A 250 13.33 -21.61 5.46
C ILE A 250 12.79 -22.04 6.83
N ALA A 251 11.52 -21.75 7.13
CA ALA A 251 10.87 -22.19 8.36
C ALA A 251 10.95 -23.71 8.51
N ALA A 252 10.57 -24.42 7.45
CA ALA A 252 10.60 -25.87 7.40
C ALA A 252 12.03 -26.43 7.54
N ALA A 253 13.00 -25.83 6.88
CA ALA A 253 14.41 -26.25 6.97
C ALA A 253 14.94 -26.08 8.40
N LEU A 254 14.61 -24.99 9.09
CA LEU A 254 14.99 -24.77 10.48
C LEU A 254 14.34 -25.79 11.42
N MET A 255 13.08 -26.15 11.20
CA MET A 255 12.39 -27.18 11.99
C MET A 255 12.98 -28.58 11.75
N LEU A 256 13.29 -28.93 10.49
CA LEU A 256 13.75 -30.27 10.14
C LEU A 256 15.24 -30.49 10.39
N ALA A 257 16.08 -29.50 10.09
CA ALA A 257 17.54 -29.64 10.14
C ALA A 257 18.14 -29.20 11.48
N ALA A 258 17.51 -28.22 12.15
CA ALA A 258 18.01 -27.67 13.42
C ALA A 258 17.11 -28.04 14.62
N ASP A 259 16.06 -28.84 14.42
CA ASP A 259 15.11 -29.28 15.44
C ASP A 259 14.55 -28.12 16.29
N LEU A 260 14.32 -26.98 15.64
CA LEU A 260 13.85 -25.77 16.33
C LEU A 260 12.32 -25.77 16.45
N PRO A 261 11.77 -25.45 17.64
CA PRO A 261 10.33 -25.34 17.81
C PRO A 261 9.78 -24.10 17.09
N PRO A 262 8.47 -24.07 16.76
CA PRO A 262 7.87 -23.02 15.95
C PRO A 262 8.10 -21.59 16.44
N ALA A 263 8.08 -21.36 17.76
CA ALA A 263 8.34 -20.02 18.32
C ALA A 263 9.76 -19.53 18.05
N HIS A 264 10.76 -20.41 18.13
CA HIS A 264 12.16 -20.05 17.83
C HIS A 264 12.29 -19.69 16.35
N VAL A 265 11.68 -20.48 15.47
CA VAL A 265 11.66 -20.21 14.03
C VAL A 265 10.95 -18.89 13.73
N ALA A 266 9.81 -18.61 14.35
CA ALA A 266 9.08 -17.35 14.20
C ALA A 266 9.91 -16.14 14.65
N GLY A 267 10.68 -16.25 15.74
CA GLY A 267 11.61 -15.22 16.19
C GLY A 267 12.70 -14.92 15.15
N ILE A 268 13.33 -15.97 14.59
CA ILE A 268 14.35 -15.82 13.52
C ILE A 268 13.73 -15.18 12.27
N LEU A 269 12.59 -15.69 11.81
CA LEU A 269 11.94 -15.21 10.59
C LEU A 269 11.41 -13.78 10.74
N ALA A 270 10.98 -13.37 11.93
CA ALA A 270 10.61 -11.97 12.19
C ALA A 270 11.79 -11.03 11.92
N VAL A 271 12.99 -11.37 12.40
CA VAL A 271 14.22 -10.59 12.15
C VAL A 271 14.57 -10.57 10.67
N VAL A 272 14.55 -11.72 10.00
CA VAL A 272 14.88 -11.83 8.57
C VAL A 272 13.87 -11.09 7.69
N ALA A 273 12.57 -11.19 8.00
CA ALA A 273 11.51 -10.50 7.27
C ALA A 273 11.63 -8.98 7.43
N MET A 274 11.99 -8.50 8.63
CA MET A 274 12.18 -7.07 8.86
C MET A 274 13.46 -6.55 8.20
N ALA A 275 14.53 -7.34 8.18
CA ALA A 275 15.72 -7.02 7.41
C ALA A 275 15.39 -6.90 5.92
N LEU A 276 14.62 -7.85 5.35
CA LEU A 276 14.14 -7.75 3.98
C LEU A 276 13.31 -6.48 3.77
N GLY A 277 12.40 -6.15 4.70
CA GLY A 277 11.61 -4.92 4.73
C GLY A 277 12.45 -3.66 4.53
N ALA A 278 13.58 -3.55 5.23
CA ALA A 278 14.50 -2.42 5.10
C ALA A 278 15.15 -2.30 3.71
N PHE A 279 15.32 -3.42 2.99
CA PHE A 279 15.87 -3.45 1.63
C PHE A 279 14.80 -3.37 0.52
N VAL A 280 13.50 -3.38 0.84
CA VAL A 280 12.43 -3.35 -0.17
C VAL A 280 12.54 -2.15 -1.13
N PRO A 281 12.76 -0.90 -0.68
CA PRO A 281 12.85 0.24 -1.59
C PRO A 281 14.00 0.11 -2.59
N SER A 282 15.18 -0.34 -2.14
CA SER A 282 16.36 -0.48 -2.99
C SER A 282 16.24 -1.65 -3.97
N LEU A 283 15.64 -2.76 -3.53
CA LEU A 283 15.33 -3.90 -4.41
C LEU A 283 14.31 -3.51 -5.48
N ALA A 284 13.22 -2.85 -5.10
CA ALA A 284 12.19 -2.42 -6.04
C ALA A 284 12.71 -1.41 -7.07
N PHE A 285 13.56 -0.47 -6.63
CA PHE A 285 14.24 0.48 -7.52
C PHE A 285 15.14 -0.24 -8.54
N ARG A 286 15.89 -1.26 -8.11
CA ARG A 286 16.73 -2.07 -9.01
C ARG A 286 15.89 -2.92 -9.95
N MET A 287 14.82 -3.55 -9.46
CA MET A 287 13.92 -4.39 -10.25
C MET A 287 13.07 -3.61 -11.26
N SER A 288 12.86 -2.30 -11.06
CA SER A 288 12.22 -1.44 -12.07
C SER A 288 13.18 -0.96 -13.16
N GLY A 289 14.46 -1.37 -13.10
CA GLY A 289 15.49 -0.97 -14.06
C GLY A 289 15.99 0.46 -13.87
N MET A 290 15.61 1.13 -12.77
CA MET A 290 16.20 2.41 -12.41
C MET A 290 17.62 2.22 -11.89
N ARG A 291 18.49 3.17 -12.21
CA ARG A 291 19.89 3.21 -11.75
C ARG A 291 20.15 4.57 -11.15
N MET A 292 20.81 4.59 -10.00
CA MET A 292 21.26 5.84 -9.42
C MET A 292 22.49 6.29 -10.22
N PRO A 293 22.51 7.50 -10.78
CA PRO A 293 23.70 8.01 -11.43
C PRO A 293 24.85 8.09 -10.41
N PRO A 294 26.10 7.81 -10.84
CA PRO A 294 27.25 7.94 -9.96
C PRO A 294 27.37 9.39 -9.48
N LEU A 295 27.69 9.58 -8.19
CA LEU A 295 27.95 10.92 -7.67
C LEU A 295 29.25 11.45 -8.30
N PRO A 296 29.23 12.66 -8.89
CA PRO A 296 30.42 13.24 -9.49
C PRO A 296 31.47 13.51 -8.40
N THR A 297 32.70 13.08 -8.66
CA THR A 297 33.85 13.28 -7.77
C THR A 297 34.78 14.40 -8.25
N ASN A 298 34.54 14.93 -9.46
CA ASN A 298 35.27 16.06 -10.03
C ASN A 298 34.34 16.98 -10.88
N ALA A 299 34.84 18.16 -11.24
CA ALA A 299 34.10 19.17 -11.99
C ALA A 299 33.72 18.75 -13.43
N GLN A 300 34.48 17.82 -14.02
CA GLN A 300 34.24 17.34 -15.39
C GLN A 300 33.04 16.36 -15.41
N GLN A 301 32.92 15.51 -14.39
CA GLN A 301 31.82 14.56 -14.20
C GLN A 301 30.48 15.24 -13.93
N LEU A 302 30.45 16.51 -13.51
CA LEU A 302 29.21 17.29 -13.39
C LEU A 302 28.53 17.52 -14.74
N GLN A 303 29.27 17.39 -15.85
CA GLN A 303 28.74 17.53 -17.22
C GLN A 303 28.39 16.17 -17.84
N GLU A 304 28.67 15.05 -17.16
CA GLU A 304 28.32 13.71 -17.63
C GLU A 304 26.90 13.33 -17.19
N GLY A 305 26.08 12.79 -18.10
CA GLY A 305 24.74 12.31 -17.75
C GLY A 305 23.72 13.41 -17.42
N ILE A 306 23.93 14.63 -17.93
CA ILE A 306 23.02 15.79 -17.77
C ILE A 306 21.83 15.76 -18.74
N ASP A 307 21.81 14.80 -19.67
CA ASP A 307 20.72 14.67 -20.64
C ASP A 307 19.40 14.41 -19.92
N PRO A 308 18.35 15.22 -20.17
CA PRO A 308 17.06 15.05 -19.54
C PRO A 308 16.47 13.67 -19.88
N HIS A 309 16.05 12.93 -18.85
CA HIS A 309 15.27 11.72 -19.09
C HIS A 309 13.83 12.07 -19.48
N PRO A 310 13.23 11.40 -20.49
CA PRO A 310 11.83 11.60 -20.83
C PRO A 310 10.93 11.34 -19.62
N ALA A 311 10.07 12.30 -19.27
CA ALA A 311 9.21 12.23 -18.10
C ALA A 311 8.30 10.97 -18.10
N SER A 312 7.84 10.54 -19.27
CA SER A 312 7.03 9.33 -19.44
C SER A 312 7.78 8.05 -19.03
N VAL A 313 9.04 7.91 -19.42
CA VAL A 313 9.87 6.74 -19.08
C VAL A 313 10.13 6.68 -17.58
N VAL A 314 10.37 7.83 -16.95
CA VAL A 314 10.55 7.92 -15.48
C VAL A 314 9.25 7.55 -14.76
N ALA A 315 8.11 8.07 -15.24
CA ALA A 315 6.79 7.75 -14.68
C ALA A 315 6.48 6.25 -14.77
N ASP A 316 6.70 5.62 -15.93
CA ASP A 316 6.45 4.19 -16.14
C ASP A 316 7.31 3.32 -15.21
N ARG A 317 8.60 3.66 -15.05
CA ARG A 317 9.50 2.95 -14.12
C ARG A 317 9.14 3.18 -12.65
N ALA A 318 8.63 4.36 -12.31
CA ALA A 318 8.14 4.64 -10.96
C ALA A 318 6.91 3.77 -10.63
N VAL A 319 5.97 3.61 -11.59
CA VAL A 319 4.81 2.70 -11.43
C VAL A 319 5.26 1.25 -11.25
N LEU A 320 6.25 0.79 -12.03
CA LEU A 320 6.82 -0.55 -11.85
C LEU A 320 7.46 -0.72 -10.48
N ALA A 321 8.25 0.26 -10.01
CA ALA A 321 8.85 0.22 -8.68
C ALA A 321 7.79 0.16 -7.58
N ASP A 322 6.72 0.95 -7.68
CA ASP A 322 5.60 0.90 -6.72
C ASP A 322 4.93 -0.48 -6.70
N GLY A 323 4.77 -1.12 -7.86
CA GLY A 323 4.27 -2.50 -7.96
C GLY A 323 5.17 -3.53 -7.25
N TRP A 324 6.49 -3.44 -7.44
CA TRP A 324 7.47 -4.28 -6.75
C TRP A 324 7.48 -4.04 -5.24
N MET A 325 7.45 -2.78 -4.79
CA MET A 325 7.38 -2.43 -3.37
C MET A 325 6.11 -2.98 -2.73
N THR A 326 4.96 -2.83 -3.39
CA THR A 326 3.68 -3.33 -2.90
C THR A 326 3.70 -4.83 -2.68
N SER A 327 4.23 -5.59 -3.64
CA SER A 327 4.31 -7.04 -3.53
C SER A 327 5.29 -7.51 -2.45
N LEU A 328 6.48 -6.90 -2.37
CA LEU A 328 7.47 -7.26 -1.35
C LEU A 328 7.00 -6.92 0.06
N TYR A 329 6.38 -5.74 0.27
CA TYR A 329 5.79 -5.43 1.57
C TYR A 329 4.58 -6.30 1.91
N ALA A 330 3.78 -6.71 0.92
CA ALA A 330 2.73 -7.71 1.13
C ALA A 330 3.32 -9.06 1.59
N ALA A 331 4.42 -9.52 0.98
CA ALA A 331 5.11 -10.73 1.40
C ALA A 331 5.66 -10.61 2.83
N VAL A 332 6.35 -9.51 3.16
CA VAL A 332 6.83 -9.23 4.54
C VAL A 332 5.65 -9.20 5.52
N GLY A 333 4.55 -8.57 5.14
CA GLY A 333 3.32 -8.51 5.94
C GLY A 333 2.73 -9.87 6.25
N VAL A 334 2.62 -10.75 5.24
CA VAL A 334 2.11 -12.12 5.40
C VAL A 334 3.04 -12.96 6.28
N VAL A 335 4.35 -12.87 6.08
CA VAL A 335 5.34 -13.58 6.91
C VAL A 335 5.28 -13.08 8.36
N ALA A 336 5.20 -11.76 8.56
CA ALA A 336 5.07 -11.17 9.88
C ALA A 336 3.77 -11.57 10.57
N ALA A 337 2.65 -11.65 9.84
CA ALA A 337 1.37 -12.16 10.36
C ALA A 337 1.52 -13.60 10.88
N GLY A 338 2.22 -14.46 10.14
CA GLY A 338 2.52 -15.82 10.56
C GLY A 338 3.40 -15.88 11.82
N CYS A 339 4.47 -15.07 11.87
CA CYS A 339 5.36 -15.00 13.03
C CYS A 339 4.61 -14.53 14.28
N VAL A 340 3.83 -13.46 14.16
CA VAL A 340 2.98 -12.91 15.22
C VAL A 340 1.96 -13.95 15.71
N ALA A 341 1.32 -14.69 14.79
CA ALA A 341 0.34 -15.72 15.18
C ALA A 341 0.99 -16.87 15.95
N VAL A 342 2.19 -17.31 15.56
CA VAL A 342 2.92 -18.38 16.27
C VAL A 342 3.38 -17.89 17.65
N LEU A 343 4.02 -16.72 17.73
CA LEU A 343 4.51 -16.17 19.01
C LEU A 343 3.36 -15.89 19.98
N ALA A 344 2.26 -15.29 19.50
CA ALA A 344 1.10 -15.01 20.34
C ALA A 344 0.45 -16.28 20.90
N ARG A 345 0.54 -17.41 20.18
CA ARG A 345 -0.01 -18.70 20.63
C ARG A 345 0.76 -19.34 21.78
N GLU A 346 2.09 -19.19 21.85
CA GLU A 346 2.86 -19.76 22.95
C GLU A 346 2.76 -18.94 24.24
N GLY A 347 2.60 -17.62 24.14
CA GLY A 347 2.21 -16.78 25.28
C GLY A 347 3.26 -16.60 26.38
N GLY A 348 4.48 -17.12 26.22
CA GLY A 348 5.59 -16.84 27.14
C GLY A 348 5.99 -15.37 27.13
N LEU A 349 6.65 -14.90 28.20
CA LEU A 349 6.99 -13.48 28.35
C LEU A 349 7.87 -12.95 27.20
N ALA A 350 8.81 -13.76 26.73
CA ALA A 350 9.67 -13.40 25.60
C ALA A 350 8.86 -13.24 24.31
N GLU A 351 7.94 -14.17 24.06
CA GLU A 351 7.08 -14.21 22.88
C GLU A 351 6.06 -13.07 22.88
N VAL A 352 5.48 -12.76 24.04
CA VAL A 352 4.54 -11.63 24.23
C VAL A 352 5.24 -10.30 23.94
N ILE A 353 6.42 -10.08 24.53
CA ILE A 353 7.19 -8.84 24.34
C ILE A 353 7.67 -8.74 22.89
N THR A 354 8.15 -9.83 22.30
CA THR A 354 8.56 -9.87 20.88
C THR A 354 7.39 -9.57 19.95
N THR A 355 6.21 -10.13 20.23
CA THR A 355 4.98 -9.87 19.48
C THR A 355 4.60 -8.40 19.56
N ALA A 356 4.58 -7.81 20.76
CA ALA A 356 4.27 -6.40 20.95
C ALA A 356 5.27 -5.48 20.24
N ALA A 357 6.57 -5.78 20.35
CA ALA A 357 7.63 -5.01 19.70
C ALA A 357 7.54 -5.09 18.17
N LEU A 358 7.36 -6.29 17.61
CA LEU A 358 7.19 -6.50 16.16
C LEU A 358 5.93 -5.80 15.63
N SER A 359 4.81 -5.92 16.35
CA SER A 359 3.56 -5.25 16.01
C SER A 359 3.70 -3.74 15.95
N LEU A 360 4.31 -3.14 16.97
CA LEU A 360 4.54 -1.70 17.02
C LEU A 360 5.51 -1.24 15.94
N LEU A 361 6.56 -2.02 15.68
CA LEU A 361 7.52 -1.78 14.61
C LEU A 361 6.83 -1.73 13.24
N LEU A 362 5.96 -2.70 12.93
CA LEU A 362 5.21 -2.75 11.66
C LEU A 362 4.31 -1.51 11.47
N VAL A 363 3.58 -1.10 12.51
CA VAL A 363 2.70 0.08 12.46
C VAL A 363 3.52 1.37 12.28
N LEU A 364 4.66 1.49 12.96
CA LEU A 364 5.55 2.65 12.82
C LEU A 364 6.21 2.70 11.44
N HIS A 365 6.60 1.54 10.90
CA HIS A 365 7.22 1.44 9.59
C HIS A 365 6.25 1.89 8.46
N ALA A 366 4.96 1.58 8.60
CA ALA A 366 3.94 2.00 7.65
C ALA A 366 3.83 3.53 7.46
N ARG A 367 4.27 4.34 8.43
CA ARG A 367 4.23 5.81 8.33
C ARG A 367 5.02 6.35 7.15
N GLY A 368 6.13 5.70 6.79
CA GLY A 368 7.02 6.13 5.71
C GLY A 368 6.55 5.73 4.31
N LEU A 369 5.48 4.93 4.19
CA LEU A 369 5.03 4.39 2.91
C LEU A 369 4.01 5.33 2.27
N GLY A 370 4.10 5.57 0.97
CA GLY A 370 3.16 6.45 0.24
C GLY A 370 1.86 5.75 -0.18
N ASN A 371 1.94 4.46 -0.49
CA ASN A 371 0.82 3.69 -1.04
C ASN A 371 -0.05 3.06 0.07
N VAL A 372 -1.37 3.14 -0.07
CA VAL A 372 -2.35 2.58 0.88
C VAL A 372 -2.17 1.06 1.04
N TRP A 373 -1.94 0.32 -0.05
CA TRP A 373 -1.78 -1.13 0.02
C TRP A 373 -0.49 -1.53 0.73
N GLN A 374 0.61 -0.81 0.48
CA GLN A 374 1.88 -1.00 1.20
C GLN A 374 1.71 -0.74 2.70
N ARG A 375 0.97 0.31 3.07
CA ARG A 375 0.62 0.60 4.47
C ARG A 375 -0.19 -0.52 5.09
N LEU A 376 -1.26 -0.95 4.43
CA LEU A 376 -2.15 -2.00 4.94
C LEU A 376 -1.41 -3.34 5.12
N SER A 377 -0.47 -3.68 4.22
CA SER A 377 0.35 -4.88 4.34
C SER A 377 1.13 -4.95 5.66
N LEU A 378 1.50 -3.83 6.27
CA LEU A 378 2.20 -3.80 7.56
C LEU A 378 1.28 -3.47 8.74
N VAL A 379 0.31 -2.57 8.55
CA VAL A 379 -0.62 -2.18 9.62
C VAL A 379 -1.52 -3.33 10.03
N VAL A 380 -2.04 -4.12 9.07
CA VAL A 380 -2.93 -5.25 9.38
C VAL A 380 -2.27 -6.29 10.29
N PRO A 381 -1.09 -6.86 9.97
CA PRO A 381 -0.40 -7.75 10.90
C PRO A 381 0.06 -7.04 12.18
N GLY A 382 0.45 -5.76 12.08
CA GLY A 382 0.82 -4.96 13.24
C GLY A 382 -0.30 -4.83 14.28
N VAL A 383 -1.53 -4.59 13.82
CA VAL A 383 -2.73 -4.53 14.68
C VAL A 383 -3.22 -5.92 15.08
N ALA A 384 -3.06 -6.93 14.22
CA ALA A 384 -3.47 -8.30 14.51
C ALA A 384 -2.72 -8.88 15.72
N GLY A 385 -1.44 -8.56 15.92
CA GLY A 385 -0.65 -9.09 17.03
C GLY A 385 -1.19 -8.82 18.44
N PRO A 386 -1.40 -7.57 18.87
CA PRO A 386 -2.00 -7.30 20.17
C PRO A 386 -3.41 -7.88 20.30
N LEU A 387 -4.20 -7.91 19.22
CA LEU A 387 -5.53 -8.55 19.24
C LEU A 387 -5.42 -10.06 19.46
N LEU A 388 -4.47 -10.73 18.80
CA LEU A 388 -4.20 -12.15 18.99
C LEU A 388 -3.72 -12.46 20.40
N LEU A 389 -2.85 -11.63 20.99
CA LEU A 389 -2.42 -11.77 22.39
C LEU A 389 -3.62 -11.72 23.34
N VAL A 390 -4.57 -10.81 23.12
CA VAL A 390 -5.80 -10.74 23.91
C VAL A 390 -6.65 -12.01 23.70
N VAL A 391 -6.92 -12.38 22.45
CA VAL A 391 -7.78 -13.54 22.14
C VAL A 391 -7.20 -14.84 22.69
N VAL A 392 -5.89 -15.06 22.57
CA VAL A 392 -5.21 -16.25 23.08
C VAL A 392 -5.12 -16.25 24.60
N GLY A 393 -4.93 -15.09 25.24
CA GLY A 393 -4.80 -14.99 26.70
C GLY A 393 -6.13 -14.98 27.49
N VAL A 394 -7.26 -14.70 26.83
CA VAL A 394 -8.59 -14.64 27.49
C VAL A 394 -9.01 -15.94 28.22
N PRO A 395 -8.78 -17.14 27.67
CA PRO A 395 -9.11 -18.39 28.36
C PRO A 395 -8.47 -18.52 29.75
N ASP A 396 -7.22 -18.05 29.90
CA ASP A 396 -6.43 -18.14 31.14
C ASP A 396 -6.79 -17.05 32.16
N LEU A 397 -7.52 -16.01 31.73
CA LEU A 397 -7.99 -14.94 32.61
C LEU A 397 -9.16 -15.39 33.48
N ALA A 398 -9.09 -15.06 34.78
CA ALA A 398 -10.20 -15.19 35.70
C ALA A 398 -11.46 -14.44 35.19
N PRO A 399 -12.68 -14.90 35.48
CA PRO A 399 -13.90 -14.28 34.94
C PRO A 399 -14.00 -12.76 35.17
N GLY A 400 -13.55 -12.27 36.33
CA GLY A 400 -13.53 -10.84 36.65
C GLY A 400 -12.51 -10.03 35.83
N SER A 401 -11.34 -10.59 35.49
CA SER A 401 -10.33 -9.88 34.69
C SER A 401 -10.70 -9.80 33.21
N ARG A 402 -11.59 -10.67 32.73
CA ARG A 402 -12.16 -10.58 31.36
C ARG A 402 -12.95 -9.29 31.16
N LEU A 403 -13.72 -8.86 32.17
CA LEU A 403 -14.42 -7.57 32.14
C LEU A 403 -13.42 -6.39 32.10
N GLY A 404 -12.32 -6.50 32.84
CA GLY A 404 -11.23 -5.53 32.79
C GLY A 404 -10.57 -5.44 31.40
N ALA A 405 -10.29 -6.57 30.77
CA ALA A 405 -9.76 -6.61 29.40
C ALA A 405 -10.74 -6.03 28.38
N ALA A 406 -12.04 -6.34 28.50
CA ALA A 406 -13.07 -5.74 27.66
C ALA A 406 -13.18 -4.22 27.84
N ALA A 407 -13.14 -3.74 29.09
CA ALA A 407 -13.12 -2.31 29.39
C ALA A 407 -11.87 -1.61 28.81
N ALA A 408 -10.70 -2.25 28.89
CA ALA A 408 -9.48 -1.74 28.28
C ALA A 408 -9.59 -1.66 26.75
N LEU A 409 -10.18 -2.67 26.08
CA LEU A 409 -10.45 -2.63 24.65
C LEU A 409 -11.40 -1.48 24.29
N LEU A 410 -12.48 -1.28 25.05
CA LEU A 410 -13.39 -0.15 24.85
C LEU A 410 -12.68 1.20 24.99
N ALA A 411 -11.80 1.34 25.98
CA ALA A 411 -10.99 2.55 26.16
C ALA A 411 -10.05 2.78 24.97
N VAL A 412 -9.41 1.73 24.45
CA VAL A 412 -8.59 1.81 23.23
C VAL A 412 -9.44 2.18 22.02
N THR A 413 -10.62 1.60 21.84
CA THR A 413 -11.56 1.97 20.76
C THR A 413 -11.96 3.43 20.84
N ALA A 414 -12.29 3.94 22.04
CA ALA A 414 -12.61 5.35 22.24
C ALA A 414 -11.41 6.25 21.89
N ALA A 415 -10.20 5.89 22.32
CA ALA A 415 -8.98 6.64 21.99
C ALA A 415 -8.71 6.66 20.47
N LEU A 416 -8.90 5.53 19.78
CA LEU A 416 -8.75 5.44 18.32
C LEU A 416 -9.82 6.25 17.58
N ALA A 417 -11.07 6.25 18.05
CA ALA A 417 -12.14 7.07 17.49
C ALA A 417 -11.82 8.56 17.63
N ILE A 418 -11.36 9.00 18.80
CA ILE A 418 -10.90 10.38 19.02
C ILE A 418 -9.69 10.71 18.14
N ALA A 419 -8.72 9.79 18.03
CA ALA A 419 -7.56 9.97 17.16
C ALA A 419 -7.95 10.11 15.68
N SER A 420 -8.99 9.41 15.22
CA SER A 420 -9.48 9.49 13.84
C SER A 420 -9.99 10.88 13.47
N TRP A 421 -10.51 11.65 14.44
CA TRP A 421 -10.96 13.03 14.24
C TRP A 421 -9.86 14.06 14.43
N THR A 422 -8.85 13.74 15.24
CA THR A 422 -7.89 14.73 15.73
C THR A 422 -6.52 14.66 15.08
N VAL A 423 -6.14 13.53 14.49
CA VAL A 423 -4.78 13.26 13.97
C VAL A 423 -4.66 13.43 12.45
N PRO A 424 -5.55 12.88 11.60
CA PRO A 424 -5.39 12.96 10.15
C PRO A 424 -5.28 14.41 9.64
N GLY A 425 -4.33 14.67 8.74
CA GLY A 425 -4.10 15.99 8.15
C GLY A 425 -3.43 17.02 9.07
N ARG A 426 -3.26 16.73 10.37
CA ARG A 426 -2.59 17.65 11.29
C ARG A 426 -1.07 17.57 11.20
N ARG A 427 -0.43 18.74 11.16
CA ARG A 427 1.01 18.89 11.33
C ARG A 427 1.33 18.77 12.82
N LEU A 428 1.71 17.58 13.26
CA LEU A 428 2.19 17.38 14.62
C LEU A 428 3.51 18.11 14.82
N VAL A 429 3.71 18.62 16.03
CA VAL A 429 4.97 19.23 16.48
C VAL A 429 6.17 18.29 16.23
N PRO A 430 7.33 18.80 15.77
CA PRO A 430 8.43 17.96 15.27
C PRO A 430 8.94 16.90 16.25
N TYR A 431 8.84 17.14 17.56
CA TYR A 431 9.33 16.20 18.57
C TYR A 431 8.58 14.86 18.55
N TRP A 432 7.29 14.82 18.20
CA TRP A 432 6.54 13.55 18.08
C TRP A 432 6.98 12.75 16.86
N GLY A 433 7.29 13.43 15.76
CA GLY A 433 7.89 12.79 14.58
C GLY A 433 9.22 12.14 14.95
N ARG A 434 10.08 12.89 15.65
CA ARG A 434 11.38 12.41 16.10
C ARG A 434 11.27 11.27 17.12
N ALA A 435 10.34 11.35 18.07
CA ALA A 435 10.11 10.28 19.03
C ALA A 435 9.68 8.98 18.34
N ALA A 436 8.80 9.06 17.34
CA ALA A 436 8.40 7.90 16.55
C ALA A 436 9.57 7.30 15.74
N GLU A 437 10.47 8.13 15.19
CA GLU A 437 11.70 7.66 14.52
C GLU A 437 12.62 6.93 15.50
N LEU A 438 12.90 7.51 16.67
CA LEU A 438 13.74 6.90 17.69
C LEU A 438 13.15 5.58 18.19
N LEU A 439 11.84 5.54 18.42
CA LEU A 439 11.13 4.34 18.84
C LEU A 439 11.17 3.26 17.75
N HIS A 440 10.98 3.63 16.49
CA HIS A 440 11.13 2.71 15.35
C HIS A 440 12.53 2.10 15.33
N SER A 441 13.59 2.92 15.38
CA SER A 441 14.97 2.41 15.39
C SER A 441 15.27 1.54 16.61
N ALA A 442 14.80 1.94 17.80
CA ALA A 442 14.97 1.16 19.02
C ALA A 442 14.29 -0.21 18.92
N LEU A 443 13.06 -0.26 18.41
CA LEU A 443 12.32 -1.51 18.21
C LEU A 443 13.00 -2.41 17.18
N ALA A 444 13.42 -1.84 16.05
CA ALA A 444 14.13 -2.57 15.00
C ALA A 444 15.44 -3.21 15.53
N VAL A 445 16.22 -2.45 16.31
CA VAL A 445 17.45 -2.96 16.94
C VAL A 445 17.12 -3.98 18.02
N SER A 446 16.07 -3.77 18.81
CA SER A 446 15.66 -4.68 19.90
C SER A 446 15.12 -6.02 19.41
N LEU A 447 14.70 -6.13 18.14
CA LEU A 447 14.14 -7.36 17.61
C LEU A 447 15.15 -8.52 17.63
N LEU A 448 16.45 -8.22 17.44
CA LEU A 448 17.52 -9.22 17.51
C LEU A 448 17.70 -9.82 18.92
N PRO A 449 17.93 -9.02 19.99
CA PRO A 449 18.01 -9.58 21.34
C PRO A 449 16.69 -10.21 21.80
N LEU A 450 15.54 -9.68 21.39
CA LEU A 450 14.24 -10.31 21.68
C LEU A 450 14.11 -11.69 21.01
N ALA A 451 14.54 -11.83 19.76
CA ALA A 451 14.60 -13.13 19.10
C ALA A 451 15.54 -14.10 19.85
N LEU A 452 16.74 -13.65 20.24
CA LEU A 452 17.65 -14.47 21.05
C LEU A 452 17.05 -14.89 22.40
N TRP A 453 16.18 -14.05 22.99
CA TRP A 453 15.46 -14.39 24.20
C TRP A 453 14.41 -15.47 23.96
N VAL A 454 13.61 -15.36 22.89
CA VAL A 454 12.66 -16.40 22.47
C VAL A 454 13.39 -17.73 22.19
N LEU A 455 14.60 -17.66 21.65
CA LEU A 455 15.46 -18.84 21.42
C LEU A 455 16.05 -19.45 22.71
N GLY A 456 15.82 -18.83 23.88
CA GLY A 456 16.37 -19.31 25.15
C GLY A 456 17.88 -19.10 25.32
N VAL A 457 18.54 -18.34 24.43
CA VAL A 457 20.01 -18.17 24.43
C VAL A 457 20.51 -17.59 25.75
N TYR A 458 19.81 -16.61 26.32
CA TYR A 458 20.19 -16.03 27.61
C TYR A 458 20.08 -17.03 28.77
N GLY A 459 19.09 -17.92 28.73
CA GLY A 459 18.95 -19.00 29.70
C GLY A 459 20.10 -20.00 29.59
N ALA A 460 20.44 -20.41 28.37
CA ALA A 460 21.57 -21.29 28.11
C ALA A 460 22.89 -20.69 28.59
N LEU A 461 23.17 -19.42 28.27
CA LEU A 461 24.38 -18.72 28.74
C LEU A 461 24.45 -18.60 30.27
N ARG A 462 23.31 -18.39 30.94
CA ARG A 462 23.24 -18.36 32.40
C ARG A 462 23.55 -19.73 32.99
N SER A 463 23.01 -20.80 32.43
CA SER A 463 23.21 -22.17 32.91
C SER A 463 24.67 -22.66 32.79
N ILE A 464 25.46 -22.09 31.88
CA ILE A 464 26.89 -22.38 31.74
C ILE A 464 27.69 -21.80 32.92
N ASN A 465 27.22 -20.72 33.55
CA ASN A 465 27.92 -20.01 34.62
C ASN A 465 27.37 -20.26 36.03
N GLY A 466 26.30 -21.06 36.19
CA GLY A 466 25.65 -21.37 37.48
C GLY A 466 24.20 -20.89 37.54
#